data_AF-A0A432W3B7-F1
#
_entry.id   AF-A0A432W3B7-F1
#
_cell.length_a   1.000
_cell.length_b   1.000
_cell.length_c   1.000
_cell.angle_alpha   90.00
_cell.angle_beta   90.00
_cell.angle_gamma   90.00
#
_symmetry.space_group_name_H-M   'P 1'
#
loop_
_entity.id
_entity.type
_entity.pdbx_description
1 polymer ?
#
loop_
_entity_poly.entity_id
_entity_poly.type
_entity_poly.pdbx_seq_one_letter_code
_entity_poly.pdbx_strand_id
1 'polypeptide(L)'
;MRSTFPKGLSFNVSSGLIKNLLTLLGIVLLLVAAWYAAAITWRVLTPVDSGASVFKPQVTANQSNRSRVRPEQIGQLHLFGERGAVNTVAQNRSDVPRTTLNIRLVGATTAPDPARSAAIIEQGGNQNTYVIDETIASSRAVVREIYVDRIILENNGRLETLLLEGVDGADTGISLVTSAPSRPVEETAPERIEDVSYQNIGELINISPAQEGGELIGYRLAPKTNPEIFNQAGFRSGDIAVSLNGYDLTNAAEALVIMNEIQTLTSATVVVLRDGDLVELEFSIPNE
;
A
#
# COMPACT_ATOMS: atom_id res chain seq x y z
N MET A 1 39.97 -87.49 -47.92
CA MET A 1 39.21 -87.20 -49.15
C MET A 1 37.73 -87.12 -48.79
N ARG A 2 37.09 -86.00 -49.16
CA ARG A 2 35.64 -85.73 -49.31
C ARG A 2 34.75 -85.53 -48.06
N SER A 3 34.01 -84.43 -48.17
CA SER A 3 33.02 -83.83 -47.29
C SER A 3 31.65 -84.50 -47.39
N THR A 4 30.84 -84.35 -46.35
CA THR A 4 29.38 -84.46 -46.44
C THR A 4 28.73 -83.55 -45.40
N PHE A 5 28.40 -82.34 -45.83
CA PHE A 5 27.46 -81.46 -45.13
C PHE A 5 26.02 -81.96 -45.37
N PRO A 6 25.14 -82.02 -44.35
CA PRO A 6 23.71 -82.20 -44.59
C PRO A 6 23.11 -80.90 -45.16
N LYS A 7 22.36 -81.10 -46.26
CA LYS A 7 21.69 -80.10 -47.09
C LYS A 7 20.65 -79.29 -46.30
N GLY A 8 20.57 -78.00 -46.64
CA GLY A 8 19.66 -77.03 -46.00
C GLY A 8 18.18 -77.36 -46.17
N LEU A 9 17.39 -76.96 -45.16
CA LEU A 9 15.94 -76.87 -45.25
C LEU A 9 15.58 -75.69 -46.15
N SER A 10 15.22 -75.96 -47.41
CA SER A 10 14.55 -74.99 -48.26
C SER A 10 13.05 -75.05 -47.98
N PHE A 11 12.52 -74.08 -47.23
CA PHE A 11 11.08 -73.86 -47.14
C PHE A 11 10.58 -73.25 -48.46
N ASN A 12 9.96 -74.06 -49.31
CA ASN A 12 9.22 -73.57 -50.48
C ASN A 12 7.90 -72.94 -50.00
N VAL A 13 7.97 -71.66 -49.61
CA VAL A 13 6.75 -70.88 -49.34
C VAL A 13 6.20 -70.41 -50.69
N SER A 14 4.93 -70.70 -50.97
CA SER A 14 4.33 -70.27 -52.23
C SER A 14 4.34 -68.74 -52.32
N SER A 15 4.69 -68.20 -53.49
CA SER A 15 4.81 -66.76 -53.69
C SER A 15 3.50 -66.00 -53.42
N GLY A 16 2.35 -66.67 -53.54
CA GLY A 16 1.04 -66.15 -53.13
C GLY A 16 0.87 -66.04 -51.61
N LEU A 17 1.34 -67.02 -50.85
CA LEU A 17 1.33 -66.98 -49.38
C LEU A 17 2.26 -65.88 -48.83
N ILE A 18 3.44 -65.68 -49.44
CA ILE A 18 4.36 -64.59 -49.07
C ILE A 18 3.73 -63.23 -49.35
N LYS A 19 3.07 -63.06 -50.51
CA LYS A 19 2.37 -61.82 -50.87
C LYS A 19 1.24 -61.50 -49.90
N ASN A 20 0.42 -62.50 -49.55
CA ASN A 20 -0.68 -62.33 -48.59
C ASN A 20 -0.17 -62.06 -47.17
N LEU A 21 0.96 -62.66 -46.77
CA LEU A 21 1.61 -62.39 -45.50
C LEU A 21 2.19 -60.97 -45.46
N LEU A 22 2.80 -60.51 -46.56
CA LEU A 22 3.35 -59.17 -46.68
C LEU A 22 2.24 -58.10 -46.71
N THR A 23 1.11 -58.35 -47.36
CA THR A 23 -0.04 -57.44 -47.33
C THR A 23 -0.70 -57.41 -45.95
N LEU A 24 -0.84 -58.55 -45.27
CA LEU A 24 -1.31 -58.58 -43.88
C LEU A 24 -0.37 -57.81 -42.94
N LEU A 25 0.94 -58.01 -43.08
CA LEU A 25 1.94 -57.27 -42.31
C LEU A 25 1.86 -55.76 -42.58
N GLY A 26 1.67 -55.37 -43.84
CA GLY A 26 1.47 -53.97 -44.24
C GLY A 26 0.21 -53.36 -43.63
N ILE A 27 -0.91 -54.10 -43.62
CA ILE A 27 -2.17 -53.65 -43.01
C ILE A 27 -2.00 -53.49 -41.49
N VAL A 28 -1.35 -54.45 -40.82
CA VAL A 28 -1.07 -54.38 -39.38
C VAL A 28 -0.20 -53.16 -39.07
N LEU A 29 0.86 -52.94 -39.85
CA LEU A 29 1.76 -51.79 -39.65
C LEU A 29 1.03 -50.46 -39.89
N LEU A 30 0.14 -50.39 -40.87
CA LEU A 30 -0.69 -49.21 -41.13
C LEU A 30 -1.67 -48.94 -39.98
N LEU A 31 -2.32 -49.96 -39.44
CA LEU A 31 -3.20 -49.82 -38.28
C LEU A 31 -2.46 -49.33 -37.03
N VAL A 32 -1.25 -49.85 -36.78
CA VAL A 32 -0.39 -49.38 -35.68
C VAL A 32 0.01 -47.92 -35.89
N ALA A 33 0.42 -47.54 -37.10
CA ALA A 33 0.78 -46.17 -37.43
C ALA A 33 -0.41 -45.21 -37.24
N ALA A 34 -1.61 -45.59 -37.67
CA ALA A 34 -2.82 -44.80 -37.48
C ALA A 34 -3.18 -44.63 -35.99
N TRP A 35 -3.01 -45.67 -35.18
CA TRP A 35 -3.24 -45.60 -33.73
C TRP A 35 -2.27 -44.64 -33.04
N TYR A 36 -0.97 -44.71 -33.37
CA TYR A 36 0.02 -43.77 -32.85
C TYR A 36 -0.22 -42.32 -33.32
N ALA A 37 -0.60 -42.13 -34.58
CA ALA A 37 -0.94 -40.81 -35.11
C ALA A 37 -2.14 -40.20 -34.37
N ALA A 38 -3.18 -40.99 -34.06
CA ALA A 38 -4.31 -40.55 -33.26
C ALA A 38 -3.91 -40.19 -31.82
N ALA A 39 -3.06 -41.00 -31.19
CA ALA A 39 -2.55 -40.74 -29.83
C ALA A 39 -1.74 -39.43 -29.75
N ILE A 40 -0.88 -39.18 -30.73
CA ILE A 40 -0.08 -37.94 -30.82
C ILE A 40 -0.99 -36.75 -31.10
N THR A 41 -1.94 -36.89 -32.04
CA THR A 41 -2.91 -35.83 -32.37
C THR A 41 -3.71 -35.42 -31.14
N TRP A 42 -4.20 -36.38 -30.35
CA TRP A 42 -4.95 -36.08 -29.13
C TRP A 42 -4.10 -35.33 -28.10
N ARG A 43 -2.81 -35.68 -27.99
CA ARG A 43 -1.87 -35.02 -27.06
C ARG A 43 -1.49 -33.60 -27.46
N VAL A 44 -1.48 -33.28 -28.76
CA VAL A 44 -1.16 -31.94 -29.28
C VAL A 44 -2.39 -31.03 -29.28
N LEU A 45 -3.56 -31.56 -29.65
CA LEU A 45 -4.77 -30.77 -29.83
C LEU A 45 -5.55 -30.56 -28.52
N THR A 46 -5.37 -31.45 -27.53
CA THR A 46 -5.86 -31.23 -26.16
C THR A 46 -4.66 -30.94 -25.26
N PRO A 47 -4.27 -29.66 -25.06
CA PRO A 47 -3.47 -29.35 -23.90
C PRO A 47 -4.33 -29.77 -22.70
N VAL A 48 -3.92 -30.83 -22.01
CA VAL A 48 -4.40 -31.07 -20.65
C VAL A 48 -3.96 -29.83 -19.90
N ASP A 49 -4.91 -28.92 -19.65
CA ASP A 49 -4.79 -27.96 -18.58
C ASP A 49 -4.47 -28.83 -17.36
N SER A 50 -3.17 -28.89 -17.04
CA SER A 50 -2.70 -29.43 -15.79
C SER A 50 -3.32 -28.49 -14.78
N GLY A 51 -4.53 -28.86 -14.33
CA GLY A 51 -5.46 -27.98 -13.66
C GLY A 51 -4.64 -27.15 -12.69
N ALA A 52 -4.72 -25.83 -12.84
CA ALA A 52 -4.06 -24.89 -11.96
C ALA A 52 -4.15 -25.51 -10.56
N SER A 53 -2.98 -25.80 -9.97
CA SER A 53 -2.92 -26.40 -8.65
C SER A 53 -3.62 -25.43 -7.72
N VAL A 54 -4.94 -25.60 -7.55
CA VAL A 54 -5.73 -24.84 -6.61
C VAL A 54 -5.13 -25.22 -5.30
N PHE A 55 -4.40 -24.27 -4.73
CA PHE A 55 -3.87 -24.38 -3.40
C PHE A 55 -5.06 -24.69 -2.48
N LYS A 56 -5.23 -25.97 -2.15
CA LYS A 56 -6.13 -26.41 -1.11
C LYS A 56 -5.27 -26.42 0.14
N PRO A 57 -5.41 -25.45 1.05
CA PRO A 57 -4.67 -25.48 2.30
C PRO A 57 -5.05 -26.76 3.03
N GLN A 58 -4.16 -27.75 3.00
CA GLN A 58 -4.23 -28.86 3.93
C GLN A 58 -3.77 -28.32 5.27
N VAL A 59 -4.74 -27.89 6.08
CA VAL A 59 -4.53 -27.64 7.50
C VAL A 59 -4.18 -28.99 8.12
N THR A 60 -2.89 -29.31 8.12
CA THR A 60 -2.37 -30.38 8.96
C THR A 60 -2.52 -29.86 10.37
N ALA A 61 -3.60 -30.27 11.04
CA ALA A 61 -3.77 -30.08 12.47
C ALA A 61 -2.72 -30.94 13.18
N ASN A 62 -1.47 -30.49 13.14
CA ASN A 62 -0.46 -30.92 14.09
C ASN A 62 -0.98 -30.47 15.45
N GLN A 63 -1.53 -31.42 16.20
CA GLN A 63 -1.79 -31.28 17.64
C GLN A 63 -0.47 -31.28 18.42
N SER A 64 0.52 -30.56 17.92
CA SER A 64 1.83 -30.41 18.51
C SER A 64 1.89 -28.97 19.00
N ASN A 65 1.45 -28.77 20.25
CA ASN A 65 1.48 -27.52 21.01
C ASN A 65 1.12 -26.27 20.19
N ARG A 66 -0.07 -25.72 20.44
CA ARG A 66 -0.32 -24.30 20.23
C ARG A 66 0.73 -23.52 21.02
N SER A 67 1.90 -23.29 20.43
CA SER A 67 2.80 -22.25 20.84
C SER A 67 1.98 -21.01 20.62
N ARG A 68 1.37 -20.51 21.70
CA ARG A 68 0.67 -19.23 21.71
C ARG A 68 1.63 -18.28 21.04
N VAL A 69 1.29 -17.83 19.84
CA VAL A 69 2.05 -16.79 19.15
C VAL A 69 2.04 -15.63 20.12
N ARG A 70 3.20 -15.40 20.74
CA ARG A 70 3.41 -14.34 21.71
C ARG A 70 3.60 -13.07 20.90
N PRO A 71 2.64 -12.12 20.91
CA PRO A 71 2.74 -10.89 20.11
C PRO A 71 4.05 -10.13 20.40
N GLU A 72 4.59 -10.30 21.61
CA GLU A 72 5.85 -9.70 22.06
C GLU A 72 7.06 -10.21 21.27
N GLN A 73 7.02 -11.44 20.75
CA GLN A 73 8.10 -12.01 19.92
C GLN A 73 8.04 -11.49 18.49
N ILE A 74 6.86 -11.14 17.99
CA ILE A 74 6.70 -10.55 16.64
C ILE A 74 7.24 -9.12 16.63
N GLY A 75 6.99 -8.35 17.70
CA GLY A 75 7.53 -6.99 17.84
C GLY A 75 9.06 -6.92 17.85
N GLN A 76 9.73 -7.97 18.35
CA GLN A 76 11.19 -8.05 18.42
C GLN A 76 11.87 -8.39 17.08
N LEU A 77 11.10 -8.78 16.06
CA LEU A 77 11.66 -9.14 14.77
C LEU A 77 11.98 -7.92 13.89
N HIS A 78 11.66 -6.70 14.35
CA HIS A 78 11.96 -5.43 13.66
C HIS A 78 11.73 -5.49 12.15
N LEU A 79 10.59 -6.09 11.74
CA LEU A 79 10.27 -6.40 10.34
C LEU A 79 10.17 -5.16 9.45
N PHE A 80 10.07 -3.99 10.06
CA PHE A 80 9.96 -2.68 9.40
C PHE A 80 11.17 -1.78 9.70
N GLY A 81 12.25 -2.37 10.22
CA GLY A 81 13.45 -1.69 10.68
C GLY A 81 13.36 -1.24 12.14
N GLU A 82 14.51 -1.15 12.81
CA GLU A 82 14.63 -0.41 14.06
C GLU A 82 14.59 1.07 13.72
N ARG A 83 13.71 1.83 14.39
CA ARG A 83 13.87 3.27 14.46
C ARG A 83 15.16 3.48 15.25
N GLY A 84 16.29 3.55 14.54
CA GLY A 84 17.60 3.70 15.14
C GLY A 84 17.50 4.79 16.19
N ALA A 85 17.99 4.51 17.40
CA ALA A 85 18.06 5.50 18.45
C ALA A 85 18.86 6.67 17.89
N VAL A 86 18.16 7.68 17.38
CA VAL A 86 18.71 8.99 17.16
C VAL A 86 19.16 9.35 18.56
N ASN A 87 20.47 9.33 18.81
CA ASN A 87 21.02 9.93 20.00
C ASN A 87 20.49 11.37 19.96
N THR A 88 19.48 11.63 20.79
CA THR A 88 18.73 12.87 20.81
C THR A 88 19.64 13.94 21.39
N VAL A 89 20.55 14.42 20.56
CA VAL A 89 20.86 15.84 20.50
C VAL A 89 20.05 16.41 19.34
N ALA A 90 18.76 16.05 19.27
CA ALA A 90 17.78 16.90 18.60
C ALA A 90 17.63 18.14 19.48
N GLN A 91 18.54 19.10 19.30
CA GLN A 91 18.08 20.48 19.36
C GLN A 91 16.89 20.53 18.41
N ASN A 92 15.73 20.96 18.90
CA ASN A 92 14.53 21.17 18.10
C ASN A 92 14.86 22.16 16.95
N ARG A 93 15.43 21.65 15.86
CA ARG A 93 15.70 22.38 14.61
C ARG A 93 14.43 22.51 13.76
N SER A 94 13.29 22.09 14.30
CA SER A 94 11.96 22.44 13.81
C SER A 94 11.71 23.96 13.77
N ASP A 95 12.56 24.77 14.41
CA ASP A 95 12.49 26.24 14.44
C ASP A 95 13.47 26.92 13.45
N VAL A 96 14.08 26.18 12.51
CA VAL A 96 14.94 26.78 11.48
C VAL A 96 14.06 27.51 10.44
N PRO A 97 14.22 28.83 10.25
CA PRO A 97 13.35 29.62 9.39
C PRO A 97 13.42 29.16 7.92
N ARG A 98 12.34 29.39 7.16
CA ARG A 98 12.29 29.10 5.73
C ARG A 98 13.35 29.88 4.96
N THR A 99 13.94 29.25 3.94
CA THR A 99 14.91 29.91 3.06
C THR A 99 14.25 31.02 2.26
N THR A 100 14.98 32.11 2.04
CA THR A 100 14.58 33.21 1.16
C THR A 100 15.27 33.13 -0.20
N LEU A 101 16.03 32.07 -0.46
CA LEU A 101 16.69 31.86 -1.74
C LEU A 101 15.66 31.53 -2.82
N ASN A 102 15.83 32.09 -4.01
CA ASN A 102 14.98 31.79 -5.16
C ASN A 102 15.38 30.45 -5.81
N ILE A 103 15.18 29.36 -5.07
CA ILE A 103 15.48 27.97 -5.44
C ILE A 103 14.33 27.08 -4.98
N ARG A 104 14.24 25.88 -5.56
CA ARG A 104 13.10 24.99 -5.38
C ARG A 104 13.58 23.56 -5.19
N LEU A 105 13.11 22.87 -4.16
CA LEU A 105 13.45 21.45 -3.93
C LEU A 105 12.46 20.59 -4.72
N VAL A 106 12.98 19.85 -5.70
CA VAL A 106 12.18 19.00 -6.61
C VAL A 106 12.11 17.57 -6.08
N GLY A 107 13.14 17.11 -5.37
CA GLY A 107 13.16 15.78 -4.78
C GLY A 107 14.28 15.61 -3.78
N ALA A 108 14.09 14.73 -2.80
CA ALA A 108 15.12 14.35 -1.84
C ALA A 108 15.05 12.84 -1.55
N THR A 109 16.21 12.21 -1.39
CA THR A 109 16.32 10.82 -0.97
C THR A 109 17.25 10.72 0.22
N THR A 110 16.84 9.95 1.23
CA THR A 110 17.61 9.72 2.45
C THR A 110 18.07 8.27 2.48
N ALA A 111 19.31 8.06 2.90
CA ALA A 111 19.87 6.73 3.11
C ALA A 111 20.26 6.56 4.59
N PRO A 112 20.34 5.32 5.10
CA PRO A 112 20.82 5.08 6.46
C PRO A 112 22.23 5.63 6.70
N ASP A 113 23.02 5.72 5.63
CA ASP A 113 24.30 6.40 5.60
C ASP A 113 24.09 7.82 5.03
N PRO A 114 24.29 8.89 5.82
CA PRO A 114 24.06 10.27 5.39
C PRO A 114 24.83 10.64 4.12
N ALA A 115 26.03 10.08 3.91
CA ALA A 115 26.86 10.35 2.73
C ALA A 115 26.22 9.85 1.41
N ARG A 116 25.19 8.99 1.49
CA ARG A 116 24.43 8.49 0.35
C ARG A 116 23.08 9.20 0.16
N SER A 117 22.81 10.24 0.94
CA SER A 117 21.61 11.08 0.78
C SER A 117 21.85 12.12 -0.31
N ALA A 118 20.83 12.40 -1.11
CA ALA A 118 20.92 13.33 -2.23
C ALA A 118 19.63 14.14 -2.40
N ALA A 119 19.76 15.37 -2.87
CA ALA A 119 18.65 16.29 -3.13
C ALA A 119 18.77 16.87 -4.53
N ILE A 120 17.64 17.05 -5.21
CA ILE A 120 17.53 17.68 -6.52
C ILE A 120 16.96 19.08 -6.33
N ILE A 121 17.76 20.09 -6.61
CA ILE A 121 17.39 21.49 -6.45
C ILE A 121 17.32 22.14 -7.83
N GLU A 122 16.22 22.84 -8.09
CA GLU A 122 16.03 23.65 -9.28
C GLU A 122 16.32 25.12 -9.00
N GLN A 123 17.07 25.74 -9.91
CA GLN A 123 17.37 27.16 -9.89
C GLN A 123 17.29 27.75 -11.30
N GLY A 124 16.31 28.62 -11.52
CA GLY A 124 16.12 29.29 -12.82
C GLY A 124 15.89 28.31 -13.99
N GLY A 125 15.23 27.18 -13.71
CA GLY A 125 14.96 26.12 -14.71
C GLY A 125 16.07 25.08 -14.90
N ASN A 126 17.22 25.22 -14.22
CA ASN A 126 18.27 24.20 -14.22
C ASN A 126 18.16 23.33 -12.96
N GLN A 127 18.16 22.01 -13.10
CA GLN A 127 18.07 21.05 -12.01
C GLN A 127 19.41 20.37 -11.77
N ASN A 128 19.94 20.50 -10.56
CA ASN A 128 21.21 19.90 -10.15
C ASN A 128 21.01 19.00 -8.92
N THR A 129 21.80 17.94 -8.83
CA THR A 129 21.82 17.03 -7.67
C THR A 129 22.91 17.46 -6.70
N TYR A 130 22.58 17.50 -5.41
CA TYR A 130 23.46 17.92 -4.32
C TYR A 130 23.51 16.87 -3.22
N VAL A 131 24.69 16.69 -2.63
CA VAL A 131 24.89 15.88 -1.41
C VAL A 131 25.19 16.75 -0.19
N ILE A 132 25.28 16.13 0.98
CA ILE A 132 25.65 16.82 2.23
C ILE A 132 27.04 17.48 2.07
N ASP A 133 27.17 18.69 2.62
CA ASP A 133 28.34 19.59 2.56
C ASP A 133 28.68 20.16 1.17
N GLU A 134 27.81 19.96 0.18
CA GLU A 134 27.96 20.56 -1.15
C GLU A 134 27.41 22.00 -1.20
N THR A 135 28.05 22.85 -2.01
CA THR A 135 27.63 24.25 -2.21
C THR A 135 26.73 24.37 -3.44
N ILE A 136 25.60 25.08 -3.31
CA ILE A 136 24.64 25.28 -4.41
C ILE A 136 25.24 26.20 -5.47
N ALA A 137 25.10 25.83 -6.76
CA ALA A 137 25.90 26.42 -7.85
C ALA A 137 25.77 27.94 -8.02
N SER A 138 24.59 28.53 -7.81
CA SER A 138 24.39 29.98 -7.96
C SER A 138 24.11 30.69 -6.63
N SER A 139 24.41 30.06 -5.48
CA SER A 139 24.35 30.71 -4.18
C SER A 139 25.56 30.34 -3.32
N ARG A 140 25.73 30.99 -2.16
CA ARG A 140 26.76 30.58 -1.19
C ARG A 140 26.22 29.61 -0.15
N ALA A 141 25.03 29.06 -0.39
CA ALA A 141 24.39 28.16 0.53
C ALA A 141 24.98 26.75 0.43
N VAL A 142 25.26 26.16 1.59
CA VAL A 142 25.81 24.81 1.72
C VAL A 142 24.73 23.89 2.26
N VAL A 143 24.59 22.69 1.69
CA VAL A 143 23.65 21.67 2.20
C VAL A 143 24.22 21.09 3.49
N ARG A 144 23.50 21.22 4.60
CA ARG A 144 23.93 20.65 5.90
C ARG A 144 23.21 19.36 6.23
N GLU A 145 21.92 19.28 5.92
CA GLU A 145 21.10 18.13 6.24
C GLU A 145 20.08 17.89 5.12
N ILE A 146 19.82 16.62 4.82
CA ILE A 146 18.84 16.20 3.81
C ILE A 146 17.81 15.33 4.52
N TYR A 147 16.55 15.76 4.48
CA TYR A 147 15.39 15.03 4.96
C TYR A 147 14.51 14.62 3.77
N VAL A 148 13.47 13.83 4.05
CA VAL A 148 12.53 13.35 3.02
C VAL A 148 11.68 14.51 2.48
N ASP A 149 11.25 15.43 3.33
CA ASP A 149 10.32 16.53 3.03
C ASP A 149 11.00 17.90 2.92
N ARG A 150 12.26 18.03 3.32
CA ARG A 150 13.00 19.30 3.38
C ARG A 150 14.50 19.10 3.32
N ILE A 151 15.24 20.16 3.05
CA ILE A 151 16.68 20.23 3.27
C ILE A 151 17.02 21.43 4.16
N ILE A 152 18.06 21.28 4.97
CA ILE A 152 18.62 22.38 5.77
C ILE A 152 19.86 22.89 5.06
N LEU A 153 19.84 24.18 4.78
CA LEU A 153 20.88 24.93 4.10
C LEU A 153 21.56 25.86 5.12
N GLU A 154 22.85 26.10 4.94
CA GLU A 154 23.56 27.16 5.64
C GLU A 154 23.92 28.26 4.65
N ASN A 155 23.33 29.43 4.81
CA ASN A 155 23.57 30.60 3.98
C ASN A 155 24.24 31.70 4.81
N ASN A 156 25.51 31.98 4.55
CA ASN A 156 26.32 32.95 5.31
C ASN A 156 26.28 32.71 6.84
N GLY A 157 26.34 31.45 7.26
CA GLY A 157 26.31 31.07 8.67
C GLY A 157 24.92 31.05 9.33
N ARG A 158 23.84 31.32 8.57
CA ARG A 158 22.47 31.16 9.03
C ARG A 158 21.89 29.86 8.47
N LEU A 159 21.27 29.05 9.33
CA LEU A 159 20.52 27.87 8.90
C LEU A 159 19.17 28.30 8.33
N GLU A 160 18.78 27.69 7.22
CA GLU A 160 17.55 27.94 6.49
C GLU A 160 16.94 26.62 6.02
N THR A 161 15.62 26.51 6.02
CA THR A 161 14.89 25.31 5.57
C THR A 161 14.34 25.52 4.16
N LEU A 162 14.65 24.63 3.22
CA LEU A 162 14.01 24.54 1.91
C LEU A 162 13.09 23.32 1.89
N LEU A 163 11.78 23.55 1.76
CA LEU A 163 10.77 22.48 1.74
C LEU A 163 10.63 21.89 0.33
N LEU A 164 10.27 20.61 0.27
CA LEU A 164 9.93 19.89 -0.96
C LEU A 164 8.62 20.47 -1.52
N GLU A 165 8.63 20.77 -2.81
CA GLU A 165 7.46 21.31 -3.46
C GLU A 165 6.36 20.26 -3.65
N GLY A 166 5.11 20.68 -3.47
CA GLY A 166 3.96 19.77 -3.45
C GLY A 166 3.72 19.10 -2.09
N VAL A 167 4.54 19.42 -1.08
CA VAL A 167 4.25 19.14 0.32
C VAL A 167 3.89 20.48 0.97
N ASP A 168 2.62 20.86 0.89
CA ASP A 168 2.09 22.08 1.53
C ASP A 168 2.13 21.92 3.06
N GLY A 169 3.31 22.11 3.63
CA GLY A 169 3.61 21.83 5.03
C GLY A 169 4.36 22.96 5.72
N ALA A 170 3.79 24.16 5.74
CA ALA A 170 3.93 25.18 6.79
C ALA A 170 3.16 26.44 6.35
N ASP A 171 2.31 27.06 7.16
CA ASP A 171 2.63 27.62 8.46
C ASP A 171 1.42 27.51 9.41
N THR A 172 1.57 26.86 10.55
CA THR A 172 1.04 27.30 11.86
C THR A 172 1.74 26.45 12.90
N GLY A 173 2.63 27.06 13.68
CA GLY A 173 3.29 26.40 14.79
C GLY A 173 2.24 25.87 15.76
N ILE A 174 2.07 24.54 15.81
CA ILE A 174 1.33 23.89 16.88
C ILE A 174 2.16 24.04 18.15
N SER A 175 1.95 25.15 18.84
CA SER A 175 2.40 25.32 20.21
C SER A 175 1.54 24.39 21.06
N LEU A 176 2.07 23.19 21.34
CA LEU A 176 1.52 22.28 22.34
C LEU A 176 1.65 22.96 23.70
N VAL A 177 0.69 23.80 24.06
CA VAL A 177 0.50 24.27 25.43
C VAL A 177 0.05 23.06 26.25
N THR A 178 1.03 22.30 26.76
CA THR A 178 0.77 21.38 27.85
C THR A 178 0.53 22.23 29.10
N SER A 179 -0.74 22.58 29.30
CA SER A 179 -1.23 22.97 30.61
C SER A 179 -2.00 21.77 31.12
N ALA A 180 -1.31 20.90 31.86
CA ALA A 180 -1.94 19.83 32.60
C ALA A 180 -2.67 20.44 33.80
N PRO A 181 -4.01 20.39 33.89
CA PRO A 181 -4.67 20.59 35.15
C PRO A 181 -4.57 19.28 35.94
N SER A 182 -3.89 19.35 37.08
CA SER A 182 -3.97 18.32 38.10
C SER A 182 -5.40 18.30 38.63
N ARG A 183 -6.18 17.27 38.27
CA ARG A 183 -7.42 16.91 38.97
C ARG A 183 -7.34 15.46 39.45
N PRO A 184 -7.90 15.15 40.62
CA PRO A 184 -7.80 13.82 41.20
C PRO A 184 -8.54 12.82 40.32
N VAL A 185 -7.87 11.73 39.97
CA VAL A 185 -8.49 10.57 39.32
C VAL A 185 -9.38 9.90 40.37
N GLU A 186 -10.68 10.09 40.23
CA GLU A 186 -11.66 9.19 40.84
C GLU A 186 -11.81 8.01 39.89
N GLU A 187 -11.19 6.91 40.30
CA GLU A 187 -11.15 5.63 39.62
C GLU A 187 -12.55 5.01 39.62
N THR A 188 -13.35 5.34 38.61
CA THR A 188 -14.49 4.51 38.23
C THR A 188 -14.03 3.56 37.13
N ALA A 189 -14.09 2.28 37.45
CA ALA A 189 -13.73 1.13 36.61
C ALA A 189 -14.21 1.28 35.16
N PRO A 190 -13.48 0.74 34.17
CA PRO A 190 -13.93 0.75 32.79
C PRO A 190 -15.20 -0.08 32.71
N GLU A 191 -16.34 0.59 32.52
CA GLU A 191 -17.56 -0.04 32.10
C GLU A 191 -17.24 -0.67 30.74
N ARG A 192 -17.24 -2.01 30.78
CA ARG A 192 -17.09 -2.93 29.66
C ARG A 192 -17.58 -2.26 28.37
N ILE A 193 -16.66 -1.99 27.45
CA ILE A 193 -16.97 -1.59 26.07
C ILE A 193 -17.97 -2.65 25.59
N GLU A 194 -19.24 -2.24 25.47
CA GLU A 194 -20.22 -3.04 24.77
C GLU A 194 -19.63 -3.29 23.38
N ASP A 195 -19.71 -4.53 22.95
CA ASP A 195 -19.25 -5.00 21.64
C ASP A 195 -20.19 -4.39 20.58
N VAL A 196 -20.08 -3.07 20.38
CA VAL A 196 -20.90 -2.33 19.44
C VAL A 196 -20.22 -2.44 18.09
N SER A 197 -20.56 -3.51 17.38
CA SER A 197 -20.23 -3.67 15.96
C SER A 197 -21.01 -2.63 15.15
N TYR A 198 -20.32 -1.61 14.65
CA TYR A 198 -20.90 -0.65 13.70
C TYR A 198 -20.89 -1.24 12.29
N GLN A 199 -22.00 -1.18 11.58
CA GLN A 199 -22.06 -1.73 10.21
C GLN A 199 -21.61 -0.70 9.17
N ASN A 200 -21.80 0.60 9.45
CA ASN A 200 -21.61 1.68 8.47
C ASN A 200 -21.39 3.05 9.14
N ILE A 201 -20.75 3.99 8.42
CA ILE A 201 -20.31 5.29 8.94
C ILE A 201 -21.49 6.12 9.48
N GLY A 202 -22.65 6.07 8.82
CA GLY A 202 -23.85 6.81 9.22
C GLY A 202 -24.41 6.47 10.62
N GLU A 203 -24.02 5.34 11.22
CA GLU A 203 -24.40 4.97 12.58
C GLU A 203 -23.56 5.69 13.64
N LEU A 204 -22.35 6.14 13.28
CA LEU A 204 -21.41 6.74 14.20
C LEU A 204 -21.59 8.26 14.35
N ILE A 205 -22.08 8.92 13.30
CA ILE A 205 -22.12 10.38 13.21
C ILE A 205 -23.53 10.92 12.98
N ASN A 206 -23.77 12.10 13.54
CA ASN A 206 -24.87 12.99 13.18
C ASN A 206 -24.37 13.97 12.13
N ILE A 207 -25.18 14.14 11.09
CA ILE A 207 -24.90 15.02 9.96
C ILE A 207 -26.06 16.02 9.85
N SER A 208 -25.73 17.30 9.82
CA SER A 208 -26.74 18.38 9.68
C SER A 208 -26.25 19.43 8.69
N PRO A 209 -27.12 20.01 7.85
CA PRO A 209 -26.70 21.01 6.88
C PRO A 209 -26.19 22.27 7.59
N ALA A 210 -25.06 22.80 7.11
CA ALA A 210 -24.48 24.05 7.56
C ALA A 210 -24.66 25.11 6.47
N GLN A 211 -25.18 26.27 6.86
CA GLN A 211 -25.43 27.38 5.94
C GLN A 211 -24.81 28.66 6.47
N GLU A 212 -24.27 29.48 5.56
CA GLU A 212 -23.77 30.82 5.86
C GLU A 212 -24.35 31.79 4.81
N GLY A 213 -24.92 32.91 5.26
CA GLY A 213 -25.58 33.86 4.34
C GLY A 213 -26.79 33.30 3.57
N GLY A 214 -27.31 32.13 3.95
CA GLY A 214 -28.39 31.43 3.23
C GLY A 214 -27.91 30.49 2.13
N GLU A 215 -26.60 30.34 1.95
CA GLU A 215 -25.97 29.40 1.01
C GLU A 215 -25.47 28.17 1.77
N LEU A 216 -25.53 26.99 1.13
CA LEU A 216 -25.04 25.74 1.70
C LEU A 216 -23.51 25.76 1.68
N ILE A 217 -22.90 25.72 2.86
CA ILE A 217 -21.43 25.68 2.99
C ILE A 217 -20.90 24.28 3.34
N GLY A 218 -21.78 23.28 3.45
CA GLY A 218 -21.43 21.89 3.73
C GLY A 218 -22.30 21.28 4.82
N TYR A 219 -21.77 20.26 5.50
CA TYR A 219 -22.51 19.51 6.53
C TYR A 219 -21.73 19.41 7.83
N ARG A 220 -22.34 19.87 8.92
CA ARG A 220 -21.77 19.78 10.26
C ARG A 220 -21.80 18.34 10.77
N LEU A 221 -20.64 17.89 11.21
CA LEU A 221 -20.41 16.58 11.79
C LEU A 221 -20.43 16.65 13.32
N ALA A 222 -21.11 15.70 13.95
CA ALA A 222 -21.11 15.51 15.40
C ALA A 222 -21.12 14.02 15.76
N PRO A 223 -20.51 13.61 16.88
CA PRO A 223 -20.59 12.22 17.33
C PRO A 223 -22.03 11.86 17.74
N LYS A 224 -22.45 10.61 17.47
CA LYS A 224 -23.65 10.00 18.06
C LYS A 224 -23.31 9.30 19.38
N THR A 225 -23.17 7.98 19.34
CA THR A 225 -23.14 7.11 20.52
C THR A 225 -21.74 6.94 21.07
N ASN A 226 -20.71 7.06 20.23
CA ASN A 226 -19.32 6.83 20.64
C ASN A 226 -18.40 8.00 20.19
N PRO A 227 -18.13 8.96 21.08
CA PRO A 227 -17.24 10.08 20.76
C PRO A 227 -15.78 9.64 20.60
N GLU A 228 -15.36 8.50 21.13
CA GLU A 228 -13.97 8.04 21.04
C GLU A 228 -13.58 7.68 19.62
N ILE A 229 -14.41 6.93 18.89
CA ILE A 229 -14.11 6.56 17.49
C ILE A 229 -14.14 7.80 16.60
N PHE A 230 -15.06 8.73 16.85
CA PHE A 230 -15.14 10.00 16.14
C PHE A 230 -13.86 10.84 16.33
N ASN A 231 -13.33 10.90 17.55
CA ASN A 231 -12.08 11.61 17.84
C ASN A 231 -10.84 10.85 17.33
N GLN A 232 -10.84 9.51 17.38
CA GLN A 232 -9.76 8.66 16.85
C GLN A 232 -9.61 8.80 15.33
N ALA A 233 -10.71 9.00 14.63
CA ALA A 233 -10.75 9.35 13.22
C ALA A 233 -10.22 10.77 12.91
N GLY A 234 -9.88 11.54 13.94
CA GLY A 234 -9.35 12.90 13.81
C GLY A 234 -10.42 13.98 13.64
N PHE A 235 -11.71 13.63 13.68
CA PHE A 235 -12.78 14.62 13.67
C PHE A 235 -12.88 15.37 15.00
N ARG A 236 -13.44 16.59 14.94
CA ARG A 236 -13.81 17.39 16.10
C ARG A 236 -15.27 17.79 15.99
N SER A 237 -15.93 17.86 17.15
CA SER A 237 -17.32 18.30 17.19
C SER A 237 -17.43 19.71 16.64
N GLY A 238 -18.25 19.90 15.61
CA GLY A 238 -18.41 21.19 14.95
C GLY A 238 -17.69 21.33 13.62
N ASP A 239 -16.85 20.36 13.23
CA ASP A 239 -16.29 20.27 11.87
C ASP A 239 -17.41 20.34 10.82
N ILE A 240 -17.16 21.04 9.71
CA ILE A 240 -18.09 21.13 8.58
C ILE A 240 -17.47 20.39 7.39
N ALA A 241 -18.03 19.25 7.00
CA ALA A 241 -17.61 18.52 5.81
C ALA A 241 -17.98 19.31 4.55
N VAL A 242 -16.96 19.60 3.73
CA VAL A 242 -17.09 20.30 2.45
C VAL A 242 -16.84 19.38 1.26
N SER A 243 -16.13 18.27 1.45
CA SER A 243 -16.00 17.21 0.44
C SER A 243 -15.98 15.82 1.07
N LEU A 244 -16.50 14.83 0.35
CA LEU A 244 -16.41 13.40 0.69
C LEU A 244 -16.05 12.59 -0.55
N ASN A 245 -14.98 11.80 -0.50
CA ASN A 245 -14.53 10.95 -1.61
C ASN A 245 -14.42 11.70 -2.96
N GLY A 246 -14.07 12.99 -2.92
CA GLY A 246 -13.97 13.84 -4.11
C GLY A 246 -15.27 14.48 -4.59
N TYR A 247 -16.41 14.18 -3.97
CA TYR A 247 -17.69 14.86 -4.23
C TYR A 247 -17.76 16.17 -3.45
N ASP A 248 -18.33 17.21 -4.05
CA ASP A 248 -18.48 18.53 -3.43
C ASP A 248 -19.77 18.56 -2.60
N LEU A 249 -19.63 18.70 -1.28
CA LEU A 249 -20.76 18.76 -0.35
C LEU A 249 -21.38 20.16 -0.22
N THR A 250 -20.76 21.17 -0.81
CA THR A 250 -21.35 22.51 -0.95
C THR A 250 -22.38 22.54 -2.09
N ASN A 251 -22.31 21.58 -3.01
CA ASN A 251 -23.30 21.36 -4.05
C ASN A 251 -24.42 20.43 -3.56
N ALA A 252 -25.65 20.95 -3.48
CA ALA A 252 -26.79 20.19 -2.99
C ALA A 252 -27.10 18.90 -3.79
N ALA A 253 -26.83 18.88 -5.10
CA ALA A 253 -27.09 17.70 -5.93
C ALA A 253 -26.11 16.56 -5.64
N GLU A 254 -24.82 16.88 -5.50
CA GLU A 254 -23.78 15.90 -5.17
C GLU A 254 -23.91 15.42 -3.72
N ALA A 255 -24.23 16.32 -2.79
CA ALA A 255 -24.49 15.96 -1.40
C ALA A 255 -25.62 14.93 -1.24
N LEU A 256 -26.68 15.01 -2.05
CA LEU A 256 -27.77 14.03 -2.03
C LEU A 256 -27.32 12.62 -2.47
N VAL A 257 -26.37 12.51 -3.39
CA VAL A 257 -25.79 11.22 -3.80
C VAL A 257 -25.05 10.61 -2.60
N ILE A 258 -24.20 11.41 -1.96
CA ILE A 258 -23.40 10.99 -0.81
C ILE A 258 -24.25 10.56 0.39
N MET A 259 -25.34 11.26 0.68
CA MET A 259 -26.19 10.91 1.84
C MET A 259 -26.79 9.49 1.75
N ASN A 260 -26.99 8.97 0.54
CA ASN A 260 -27.44 7.59 0.35
C ASN A 260 -26.30 6.58 0.49
N GLU A 261 -25.09 6.96 0.07
CA GLU A 261 -23.90 6.09 0.07
C GLU A 261 -23.27 5.97 1.46
N ILE A 262 -23.29 7.03 2.27
CA ILE A 262 -22.67 7.02 3.62
C ILE A 262 -23.31 5.99 4.58
N GLN A 263 -24.50 5.51 4.26
CA GLN A 263 -25.19 4.45 4.99
C GLN A 263 -24.61 3.06 4.71
N THR A 264 -23.76 2.90 3.69
CA THR A 264 -23.13 1.62 3.33
C THR A 264 -21.59 1.70 3.34
N LEU A 265 -21.01 2.90 3.38
CA LEU A 265 -19.57 3.08 3.45
C LEU A 265 -19.01 2.55 4.77
N THR A 266 -17.86 1.88 4.66
CA THR A 266 -17.01 1.46 5.79
C THR A 266 -15.72 2.27 5.88
N SER A 267 -15.35 2.99 4.83
CA SER A 267 -14.23 3.94 4.81
C SER A 267 -14.53 5.14 3.93
N ALA A 268 -13.97 6.31 4.25
CA ALA A 268 -14.12 7.52 3.45
C ALA A 268 -12.99 8.54 3.69
N THR A 269 -12.66 9.33 2.68
CA THR A 269 -11.81 10.52 2.79
C THR A 269 -12.69 11.75 2.83
N VAL A 270 -12.56 12.56 3.89
CA VAL A 270 -13.39 13.74 4.14
C VAL A 270 -12.51 14.97 4.22
N VAL A 271 -12.88 16.04 3.52
CA VAL A 271 -12.31 17.38 3.74
C VAL A 271 -13.27 18.16 4.62
N VAL A 272 -12.79 18.63 5.77
CA VAL A 272 -13.57 19.41 6.72
C VAL A 272 -13.03 20.83 6.88
N LEU A 273 -13.93 21.78 7.04
CA LEU A 273 -13.64 23.13 7.49
C LEU A 273 -13.65 23.15 9.02
N ARG A 274 -12.49 23.44 9.61
CA ARG A 274 -12.26 23.51 11.06
C ARG A 274 -11.62 24.85 11.39
N ASP A 275 -12.31 25.66 12.19
CA ASP A 275 -11.83 26.98 12.61
C ASP A 275 -11.43 27.92 11.45
N GLY A 276 -11.94 27.66 10.23
CA GLY A 276 -11.61 28.41 9.01
C GLY A 276 -10.61 27.72 8.07
N ASP A 277 -9.95 26.65 8.53
CA ASP A 277 -8.97 25.90 7.75
C ASP A 277 -9.54 24.61 7.16
N LEU A 278 -9.06 24.22 5.98
CA LEU A 278 -9.41 22.94 5.35
C LEU A 278 -8.48 21.83 5.86
N VAL A 279 -9.07 20.76 6.40
CA VAL A 279 -8.36 19.60 6.95
C VAL A 279 -8.87 18.35 6.26
N GLU A 280 -7.97 17.59 5.63
CA GLU A 280 -8.29 16.27 5.08
C GLU A 280 -8.14 15.19 6.15
N LEU A 281 -9.15 14.34 6.28
CA LEU A 281 -9.24 13.26 7.26
C LEU A 281 -9.63 11.97 6.55
N GLU A 282 -8.94 10.88 6.87
CA GLU A 282 -9.31 9.54 6.44
C GLU A 282 -10.02 8.82 7.58
N PHE A 283 -11.20 8.30 7.31
CA PHE A 283 -11.99 7.55 8.27
C PHE A 283 -12.22 6.11 7.79
N SER A 284 -12.09 5.16 8.71
CA SER A 284 -12.44 3.76 8.48
C SER A 284 -13.09 3.18 9.74
N ILE A 285 -14.13 2.36 9.55
CA ILE A 285 -14.75 1.61 10.63
C ILE A 285 -13.79 0.50 11.05
N PRO A 286 -13.47 0.37 12.34
CA PRO A 286 -12.65 -0.74 12.82
C PRO A 286 -13.39 -2.06 12.56
N ASN A 287 -12.79 -2.93 11.74
CA ASN A 287 -13.24 -4.31 11.57
C ASN A 287 -12.69 -5.15 12.73
N GLU A 288 -13.53 -6.03 13.30
CA GLU A 288 -13.11 -7.02 14.30
C GLU A 288 -12.03 -7.99 13.80
#